data_AF-E7QXX9-F1
#
_entry.id   AF-E7QXX9-F1
#
_cell.length_a   1.000
_cell.length_b   1.000
_cell.length_c   1.000
_cell.angle_alpha   90.00
_cell.angle_beta   90.00
_cell.angle_gamma   90.00
#
_symmetry.space_group_name_H-M   'P 1'
#
loop_
_entity.id
_entity.type
_entity.pdbx_description
1 polymer ?
#
loop_
_entity_poly.entity_id
_entity_poly.type
_entity_poly.pdbx_seq_one_letter_code
_entity_poly.pdbx_strand_id
1 'polypeptide(L)'
;MKANEANDPTGTDATADPHEEYHSALLSVRDLKKQYPVTEGITRKETGRIRAVDGISFDVFPGETVGLIGESGSGKSTAATTLLSLEVPTDGTVVFDGDDIGTFDRTETKAFRRRAQMVFQDPTTTFDPRMTIGESVAEPLSIHGMTDADQRRTITEDLLGRVGLSAEEFDRYPHELSGGQKQRAALARALILNPDLLVLDEPVSALDVSVQAEILSLLSDLQSKFDLSLLLISHDMGVVREICDRVAVMYLGEIVERGPTEDLFRDPQHPYTRALVSAIPTPDPDAATDRVPLRGDVPDAASPPTGCRFHPRCPAVIPPERYDFEQDEWRSVMDLRVAVADEDVNLDALRKLAVARGAAESEGAVTDTHLRSALREEYDIPDELTDADAESALSAALSDVVSGTIEDADERLRVEFSTICERRAPEERATGAGHPAACHLHDSVAEPDEEWEWASVD
;
A
#
# COMPACT_ATOMS: atom_id res chain seq x y z
N MET A 1 -42.41 52.11 -1.79
CA MET A 1 -42.37 52.29 -0.32
C MET A 1 -42.93 51.02 0.30
N LYS A 2 -42.04 50.22 0.91
CA LYS A 2 -42.28 49.07 1.84
C LYS A 2 -42.95 47.83 1.21
N ALA A 3 -42.19 46.72 1.04
CA ALA A 3 -41.86 45.65 2.00
C ALA A 3 -43.05 44.68 2.17
N ASN A 4 -43.04 43.39 1.85
CA ASN A 4 -42.17 42.20 2.06
C ASN A 4 -42.90 41.21 2.99
N GLU A 5 -42.63 39.91 2.80
CA GLU A 5 -43.03 38.72 3.58
C GLU A 5 -44.44 38.16 3.30
N ALA A 6 -44.66 36.86 3.08
CA ALA A 6 -43.81 35.67 3.05
C ALA A 6 -44.53 34.60 2.19
N ASN A 7 -43.79 33.77 1.46
CA ASN A 7 -44.34 32.49 1.00
C ASN A 7 -43.23 31.43 1.05
N ASP A 8 -43.47 30.48 1.94
CA ASP A 8 -42.82 29.19 2.11
C ASP A 8 -42.90 28.36 0.83
N PRO A 9 -41.84 27.60 0.48
CA PRO A 9 -42.06 26.34 -0.18
C PRO A 9 -41.28 25.21 0.52
N THR A 10 -42.00 24.43 1.32
CA THR A 10 -41.70 23.01 1.52
C THR A 10 -41.79 22.29 0.17
N GLY A 11 -40.65 22.13 -0.48
CA GLY A 11 -40.45 21.27 -1.65
C GLY A 11 -39.51 20.14 -1.26
N THR A 12 -40.10 18.98 -1.01
CA THR A 12 -39.48 17.67 -0.76
C THR A 12 -38.20 17.43 -1.57
N ASP A 13 -37.12 17.21 -0.82
CA ASP A 13 -35.85 16.67 -1.28
C ASP A 13 -36.08 15.30 -1.95
N ALA A 14 -35.70 15.20 -3.21
CA ALA A 14 -35.65 13.94 -3.93
C ALA A 14 -34.35 13.25 -3.48
N THR A 15 -34.50 12.05 -2.92
CA THR A 15 -33.41 11.13 -2.61
C THR A 15 -32.42 11.07 -3.78
N ALA A 16 -31.20 11.59 -3.55
CA ALA A 16 -30.09 11.48 -4.49
C ALA A 16 -29.85 10.00 -4.80
N ASP A 17 -29.76 9.70 -6.09
CA ASP A 17 -29.47 8.36 -6.58
C ASP A 17 -28.03 8.02 -6.18
N PRO A 18 -27.73 6.88 -5.54
CA PRO A 18 -26.34 6.46 -5.31
C PRO A 18 -25.52 6.40 -6.62
N HIS A 19 -26.15 6.38 -7.79
CA HIS A 19 -25.49 6.53 -9.10
C HIS A 19 -24.93 7.94 -9.38
N GLU A 20 -25.41 9.00 -8.74
CA GLU A 20 -25.03 10.39 -9.02
C GLU A 20 -23.60 10.74 -8.55
N GLU A 21 -23.12 10.14 -7.45
CA GLU A 21 -21.73 10.28 -6.99
C GLU A 21 -20.72 9.64 -7.96
N TYR A 22 -21.08 8.50 -8.58
CA TYR A 22 -20.23 7.80 -9.57
C TYR A 22 -20.01 8.61 -10.85
N HIS A 23 -20.95 9.47 -11.23
CA HIS A 23 -20.84 10.27 -12.45
C HIS A 23 -19.79 11.38 -12.37
N SER A 24 -19.24 11.65 -11.17
CA SER A 24 -18.18 12.64 -10.98
C SER A 24 -16.76 12.06 -11.02
N ALA A 25 -16.60 10.78 -10.69
CA ALA A 25 -15.30 10.10 -10.68
C ALA A 25 -14.95 9.55 -12.07
N LEU A 26 -13.70 9.75 -12.52
CA LEU A 26 -13.21 9.14 -13.76
C LEU A 26 -13.01 7.62 -13.59
N LEU A 27 -12.47 7.21 -12.44
CA LEU A 27 -12.33 5.81 -12.04
C LEU A 27 -12.94 5.64 -10.66
N SER A 28 -13.80 4.65 -10.50
CA SER A 28 -14.40 4.27 -9.23
C SER A 28 -14.23 2.79 -8.96
N VAL A 29 -13.70 2.48 -7.78
CA VAL A 29 -13.34 1.12 -7.34
C VAL A 29 -14.17 0.78 -6.11
N ARG A 30 -14.87 -0.35 -6.15
CA ARG A 30 -15.78 -0.78 -5.07
C ARG A 30 -15.52 -2.25 -4.70
N ASP A 31 -15.13 -2.48 -3.46
CA ASP A 31 -14.87 -3.79 -2.85
C ASP A 31 -14.04 -4.71 -3.75
N LEU A 32 -13.02 -4.16 -4.41
CA LEU A 32 -12.22 -4.88 -5.39
C LEU A 32 -11.43 -6.01 -4.72
N LYS A 33 -11.60 -7.24 -5.19
CA LYS A 33 -10.85 -8.41 -4.70
C LYS A 33 -10.14 -9.09 -5.84
N LYS A 34 -8.92 -9.54 -5.58
CA LYS A 34 -8.13 -10.36 -6.48
C LYS A 34 -7.37 -11.43 -5.71
N GLN A 35 -7.74 -12.67 -5.97
CA GLN A 35 -7.14 -13.85 -5.33
C GLN A 35 -6.47 -14.75 -6.37
N TYR A 36 -5.32 -15.32 -6.01
CA TYR A 36 -4.60 -16.29 -6.83
C TYR A 36 -4.60 -17.67 -6.16
N PRO A 37 -4.94 -18.74 -6.88
CA PRO A 37 -4.88 -20.09 -6.32
C PRO A 37 -3.42 -20.52 -6.10
N VAL A 38 -3.13 -21.02 -4.90
CA VAL A 38 -1.88 -21.73 -4.60
C VAL A 38 -2.10 -23.20 -4.92
N THR A 39 -1.24 -23.77 -5.77
CA THR A 39 -1.36 -25.18 -6.18
C THR A 39 -0.09 -25.97 -5.89
N GLU A 40 -0.27 -27.19 -5.39
CA GLU A 40 0.84 -28.10 -5.09
C GLU A 40 0.76 -29.42 -5.88
N GLY A 41 1.94 -30.03 -6.05
CA GLY A 41 2.12 -31.36 -6.63
C GLY A 41 1.91 -31.44 -8.14
N ILE A 42 2.15 -32.63 -8.68
CA ILE A 42 2.07 -32.92 -10.13
C ILE A 42 0.63 -32.77 -10.65
N THR A 43 -0.37 -32.96 -9.77
CA THR A 43 -1.79 -32.81 -10.09
C THR A 43 -2.33 -31.39 -9.94
N ARG A 44 -1.49 -30.40 -9.56
CA ARG A 44 -1.88 -28.99 -9.30
C ARG A 44 -3.13 -28.87 -8.42
N LYS A 45 -3.13 -29.54 -7.26
CA LYS A 45 -4.25 -29.45 -6.32
C LYS A 45 -4.20 -28.09 -5.63
N GLU A 46 -5.33 -27.37 -5.58
CA GLU A 46 -5.44 -26.11 -4.84
C GLU A 46 -5.29 -26.37 -3.33
N THR A 47 -4.29 -25.73 -2.71
CA THR A 47 -3.96 -25.85 -1.29
C THR A 47 -4.25 -24.59 -0.50
N GLY A 48 -4.42 -23.45 -1.18
CA GLY A 48 -4.73 -22.16 -0.57
C GLY A 48 -4.99 -21.09 -1.62
N ARG A 49 -5.18 -19.84 -1.17
CA ARG A 49 -5.34 -18.67 -2.03
C ARG A 49 -4.58 -17.48 -1.47
N ILE A 50 -3.77 -16.84 -2.31
CA ILE A 50 -3.13 -15.57 -1.99
C ILE A 50 -4.14 -14.46 -2.25
N ARG A 51 -4.42 -13.64 -1.23
CA ARG A 51 -5.34 -12.51 -1.34
C ARG A 51 -4.54 -11.24 -1.65
N ALA A 52 -4.17 -11.08 -2.92
CA ALA A 52 -3.35 -9.95 -3.36
C ALA A 52 -4.08 -8.61 -3.23
N VAL A 53 -5.39 -8.59 -3.46
CA VAL A 53 -6.27 -7.44 -3.18
C VAL A 53 -7.50 -7.99 -2.47
N ASP A 54 -7.91 -7.40 -1.35
CA ASP A 54 -8.97 -7.94 -0.50
C ASP A 54 -9.94 -6.84 -0.02
N GLY A 55 -10.68 -6.24 -0.97
CA GLY A 55 -11.82 -5.37 -0.69
C GLY A 55 -11.49 -3.88 -0.73
N ILE A 56 -10.55 -3.47 -1.59
CA ILE A 56 -10.16 -2.06 -1.68
C ILE A 56 -11.25 -1.23 -2.38
N SER A 57 -11.47 -0.02 -1.90
CA SER A 57 -12.41 0.95 -2.49
C SER A 57 -11.79 2.34 -2.49
N PHE A 58 -11.86 3.05 -3.62
CA PHE A 58 -11.41 4.44 -3.76
C PHE A 58 -11.89 5.00 -5.11
N ASP A 59 -11.78 6.31 -5.27
CA ASP A 59 -12.14 7.04 -6.49
C ASP A 59 -10.95 7.88 -6.96
N VAL A 60 -10.86 8.07 -8.28
CA VAL A 60 -9.96 9.01 -8.94
C VAL A 60 -10.82 9.97 -9.75
N PHE A 61 -10.75 11.26 -9.42
CA PHE A 61 -11.49 12.32 -10.09
C PHE A 61 -10.71 12.86 -11.32
N PRO A 62 -11.40 13.48 -12.30
CA PRO A 62 -10.74 14.10 -13.44
C PRO A 62 -9.68 15.13 -13.02
N GLY A 63 -8.46 14.99 -13.56
CA GLY A 63 -7.34 15.89 -13.28
C GLY A 63 -6.63 15.67 -11.94
N GLU A 64 -7.12 14.74 -11.12
CA GLU A 64 -6.56 14.41 -9.81
C GLU A 64 -5.40 13.41 -9.92
N THR A 65 -4.42 13.54 -9.02
CA THR A 65 -3.39 12.53 -8.79
C THR A 65 -3.63 11.81 -7.47
N VAL A 66 -3.94 10.52 -7.54
CA VAL A 66 -4.13 9.65 -6.38
C VAL A 66 -2.93 8.72 -6.22
N GLY A 67 -2.34 8.70 -5.03
CA GLY A 67 -1.28 7.77 -4.65
C GLY A 67 -1.83 6.49 -4.02
N LEU A 68 -1.45 5.32 -4.52
CA LEU A 68 -1.64 4.04 -3.85
C LEU A 68 -0.29 3.57 -3.30
N ILE A 69 -0.12 3.60 -1.98
CA ILE A 69 1.18 3.41 -1.32
C ILE A 69 1.20 2.15 -0.47
N GLY A 70 2.36 1.55 -0.28
CA GLY A 70 2.57 0.45 0.67
C GLY A 70 3.92 -0.23 0.44
N GLU A 71 4.35 -1.06 1.38
CA GLU A 71 5.56 -1.88 1.23
C GLU A 71 5.46 -2.82 0.00
N SER A 72 6.61 -3.31 -0.46
CA SER A 72 6.65 -4.31 -1.52
C SER A 72 5.79 -5.53 -1.16
N GLY A 73 5.08 -6.09 -2.14
CA GLY A 73 4.18 -7.22 -1.91
C GLY A 73 2.82 -6.88 -1.29
N SER A 74 2.50 -5.60 -1.03
CA SER A 74 1.21 -5.22 -0.44
C SER A 74 0.00 -5.37 -1.38
N GLY A 75 0.20 -5.62 -2.68
CA GLY A 75 -0.87 -5.83 -3.67
C GLY A 75 -1.10 -4.73 -4.71
N LYS A 76 -0.31 -3.64 -4.66
CA LYS A 76 -0.50 -2.44 -5.50
C LYS A 76 -0.45 -2.71 -7.01
N SER A 77 0.57 -3.41 -7.49
CA SER A 77 0.70 -3.75 -8.92
C SER A 77 -0.44 -4.65 -9.39
N THR A 78 -0.90 -5.60 -8.55
CA THR A 78 -2.09 -6.41 -8.83
C THR A 78 -3.36 -5.56 -8.90
N ALA A 79 -3.51 -4.57 -8.02
CA ALA A 79 -4.60 -3.61 -8.11
C ALA A 79 -4.54 -2.87 -9.45
N ALA A 80 -3.40 -2.28 -9.83
CA ALA A 80 -3.23 -1.59 -11.11
C ALA A 80 -3.61 -2.43 -12.33
N THR A 81 -3.10 -3.67 -12.43
CA THR A 81 -3.40 -4.53 -13.58
C THR A 81 -4.87 -4.93 -13.63
N THR A 82 -5.50 -5.12 -12.47
CA THR A 82 -6.94 -5.42 -12.37
C THR A 82 -7.79 -4.21 -12.78
N LEU A 83 -7.43 -3.00 -12.35
CA LEU A 83 -8.13 -1.75 -12.69
C LEU A 83 -8.11 -1.44 -14.19
N LEU A 84 -7.09 -1.91 -14.90
CA LEU A 84 -6.97 -1.76 -16.36
C LEU A 84 -7.51 -2.95 -17.16
N SER A 85 -8.24 -3.86 -16.50
CA SER A 85 -8.78 -5.08 -17.11
C SER A 85 -7.70 -5.92 -17.80
N LEU A 86 -6.45 -5.85 -17.33
CA LEU A 86 -5.38 -6.77 -17.73
C LEU A 86 -5.52 -8.10 -16.98
N GLU A 87 -6.11 -8.03 -15.78
CA GLU A 87 -6.54 -9.16 -15.00
C GLU A 87 -8.02 -9.04 -14.64
N VAL A 88 -8.70 -10.19 -14.56
CA VAL A 88 -10.10 -10.25 -14.13
C VAL A 88 -10.15 -10.23 -12.60
N PRO A 89 -10.95 -9.34 -11.98
CA PRO A 89 -11.17 -9.36 -10.53
C PRO A 89 -11.83 -10.68 -10.10
N THR A 90 -11.54 -11.10 -8.88
CA THR A 90 -12.26 -12.22 -8.25
C THR A 90 -13.64 -11.79 -7.76
N ASP A 91 -13.75 -10.55 -7.29
CA ASP A 91 -14.99 -9.93 -6.83
C ASP A 91 -14.85 -8.39 -6.87
N GLY A 92 -15.95 -7.68 -6.67
CA GLY A 92 -16.01 -6.23 -6.70
C GLY A 92 -16.17 -5.64 -8.11
N THR A 93 -16.23 -4.32 -8.18
CA THR A 93 -16.57 -3.58 -9.39
C THR A 93 -15.58 -2.46 -9.65
N VAL A 94 -15.26 -2.26 -10.93
CA VAL A 94 -14.46 -1.14 -11.41
C VAL A 94 -15.28 -0.39 -12.47
N VAL A 95 -15.61 0.86 -12.17
CA VAL A 95 -16.37 1.75 -13.05
C VAL A 95 -15.42 2.79 -13.62
N PHE A 96 -15.47 3.01 -14.93
CA PHE A 96 -14.69 4.04 -15.61
C PHE A 96 -15.64 4.95 -16.39
N ASP A 97 -15.64 6.24 -16.06
CA ASP A 97 -16.50 7.25 -16.70
C ASP A 97 -17.98 6.87 -16.71
N GLY A 98 -18.45 6.30 -15.59
CA GLY A 98 -19.83 5.84 -15.38
C GLY A 98 -20.14 4.41 -15.86
N ASP A 99 -19.24 3.75 -16.59
CA ASP A 99 -19.46 2.40 -17.13
C ASP A 99 -18.66 1.31 -16.39
N ASP A 100 -19.30 0.19 -16.03
CA ASP A 100 -18.64 -0.97 -15.41
C ASP A 100 -17.78 -1.73 -16.44
N ILE A 101 -16.47 -1.68 -16.26
CA ILE A 101 -15.51 -2.28 -17.19
C ILE A 101 -15.55 -3.81 -17.21
N GLY A 102 -16.11 -4.43 -16.16
CA GLY A 102 -16.31 -5.87 -16.07
C GLY A 102 -17.35 -6.40 -17.08
N THR A 103 -18.19 -5.51 -17.61
CA THR A 103 -19.24 -5.85 -18.58
C THR A 103 -18.81 -5.66 -20.04
N PHE A 104 -17.65 -5.03 -20.28
CA PHE A 104 -17.18 -4.67 -21.60
C PHE A 104 -16.92 -5.87 -22.52
N ASP A 105 -17.37 -5.74 -23.76
CA ASP A 105 -16.95 -6.60 -24.85
C ASP A 105 -15.53 -6.25 -25.34
N ARG A 106 -15.06 -6.94 -26.38
CA ARG A 106 -13.71 -6.72 -26.93
C ARG A 106 -13.50 -5.33 -27.53
N THR A 107 -14.55 -4.74 -28.09
CA THR A 107 -14.52 -3.41 -28.70
C THR A 107 -14.49 -2.34 -27.63
N GLU A 108 -15.37 -2.48 -26.63
CA GLU A 108 -15.46 -1.60 -25.46
C GLU A 108 -14.16 -1.66 -24.65
N THR A 109 -13.63 -2.85 -24.38
CA THR A 109 -12.32 -3.02 -23.71
C THR A 109 -11.20 -2.33 -24.48
N LYS A 110 -11.21 -2.40 -25.83
CA LYS A 110 -10.21 -1.71 -26.65
C LYS A 110 -10.38 -0.19 -26.58
N ALA A 111 -11.61 0.32 -26.54
CA ALA A 111 -11.87 1.75 -26.38
C ALA A 111 -11.45 2.25 -24.99
N PHE A 112 -11.79 1.51 -23.93
CA PHE A 112 -11.35 1.78 -22.57
C PHE A 112 -9.82 1.82 -22.46
N ARG A 113 -9.12 0.80 -22.98
CA ARG A 113 -7.65 0.78 -22.98
C ARG A 113 -7.03 1.88 -23.84
N ARG A 114 -7.77 2.59 -24.70
CA ARG A 114 -7.25 3.80 -25.35
C ARG A 114 -7.20 4.98 -24.37
N ARG A 115 -8.20 5.05 -23.48
CA ARG A 115 -8.42 6.13 -22.51
C ARG A 115 -7.69 5.90 -21.18
N ALA A 116 -7.38 4.65 -20.84
CA ALA A 116 -6.64 4.29 -19.64
C ALA A 116 -5.34 3.55 -20.03
N GLN A 117 -4.20 4.12 -19.67
CA GLN A 117 -2.87 3.62 -20.03
C GLN A 117 -2.01 3.36 -18.80
N MET A 118 -0.96 2.54 -18.96
CA MET A 118 -0.05 2.17 -17.88
C MET A 118 1.40 2.43 -18.26
N VAL A 119 2.17 2.91 -17.29
CA VAL A 119 3.64 2.83 -17.27
C VAL A 119 4.04 1.79 -16.25
N PHE A 120 4.76 0.76 -16.70
CA PHE A 120 5.21 -0.35 -15.84
C PHE A 120 6.52 -0.01 -15.12
N GLN A 121 6.77 -0.72 -14.01
CA GLN A 121 7.93 -0.55 -13.12
C GLN A 121 9.29 -0.62 -13.82
N ASP A 122 9.49 -1.57 -14.76
CA ASP A 122 10.74 -1.68 -15.52
C ASP A 122 10.55 -1.21 -16.98
N PRO A 123 11.05 -0.02 -17.34
CA PRO A 123 10.95 0.47 -18.72
C PRO A 123 11.76 -0.41 -19.69
N THR A 124 12.77 -1.16 -19.24
CA THR A 124 13.56 -2.04 -20.11
C THR A 124 12.74 -3.24 -20.58
N THR A 125 11.91 -3.83 -19.71
CA THR A 125 11.04 -4.96 -20.09
C THR A 125 9.83 -4.51 -20.93
N THR A 126 9.52 -3.22 -20.92
CA THR A 126 8.41 -2.63 -21.67
C THR A 126 8.67 -2.53 -23.18
N PHE A 127 9.94 -2.53 -23.62
CA PHE A 127 10.33 -2.38 -25.02
C PHE A 127 10.82 -3.70 -25.65
N ASP A 128 10.35 -4.04 -26.86
CA ASP A 128 10.97 -5.12 -27.65
C ASP A 128 12.38 -4.66 -28.07
N PRO A 129 13.45 -5.38 -27.70
CA PRO A 129 14.82 -4.97 -28.03
C PRO A 129 15.13 -4.94 -29.53
N ARG A 130 14.23 -5.48 -30.38
CA ARG A 130 14.35 -5.50 -31.84
C ARG A 130 13.61 -4.36 -32.53
N MET A 131 12.84 -3.57 -31.80
CA MET A 131 12.15 -2.39 -32.30
C MET A 131 12.92 -1.13 -31.91
N THR A 132 12.87 -0.10 -32.75
CA THR A 132 13.36 1.22 -32.33
C THR A 132 12.42 1.83 -31.29
N ILE A 133 12.88 2.88 -30.60
CA ILE A 133 12.05 3.65 -29.67
C ILE A 133 10.87 4.27 -30.40
N GLY A 134 11.10 4.87 -31.57
CA GLY A 134 10.04 5.43 -32.40
C GLY A 134 8.98 4.41 -32.80
N GLU A 135 9.41 3.22 -33.23
CA GLU A 135 8.49 2.11 -33.57
C GLU A 135 7.67 1.66 -32.36
N SER A 136 8.31 1.56 -31.19
CA SER A 136 7.66 1.10 -29.95
C SER A 136 6.67 2.12 -29.40
N VAL A 137 7.00 3.41 -29.47
CA VAL A 137 6.12 4.53 -29.07
C VAL A 137 4.96 4.69 -30.05
N ALA A 138 5.18 4.46 -31.36
CA ALA A 138 4.15 4.56 -32.39
C ALA A 138 3.26 3.30 -32.50
N GLU A 139 3.61 2.21 -31.84
CA GLU A 139 2.89 0.93 -31.89
C GLU A 139 1.41 1.07 -31.49
N PRO A 140 1.04 1.75 -30.39
CA PRO A 140 -0.35 1.90 -29.99
C PRO A 140 -1.19 2.60 -31.06
N LEU A 141 -0.66 3.62 -31.77
CA LEU A 141 -1.37 4.28 -32.86
C LEU A 141 -1.77 3.30 -33.97
N SER A 142 -0.86 2.39 -34.33
CA SER A 142 -1.11 1.34 -35.33
C SER A 142 -2.20 0.36 -34.85
N ILE A 143 -2.09 -0.11 -33.61
CA ILE A 143 -3.08 -1.01 -32.98
C ILE A 143 -4.48 -0.37 -33.00
N HIS A 144 -4.55 0.95 -32.79
CA HIS A 144 -5.79 1.73 -32.81
C HIS A 144 -6.19 2.27 -34.19
N GLY A 145 -5.59 1.74 -35.27
CA GLY A 145 -6.09 1.89 -36.65
C GLY A 145 -5.44 3.00 -37.46
N MET A 146 -4.39 3.66 -36.97
CA MET A 146 -3.65 4.65 -37.74
C MET A 146 -2.67 3.95 -38.70
N THR A 147 -3.07 3.82 -39.96
CA THR A 147 -2.28 3.10 -40.98
C THR A 147 -1.20 3.95 -41.67
N ASP A 148 -1.31 5.28 -41.62
CA ASP A 148 -0.34 6.20 -42.21
C ASP A 148 0.95 6.23 -41.38
N ALA A 149 2.06 5.79 -41.97
CA ALA A 149 3.34 5.70 -41.29
C ALA A 149 4.01 7.07 -41.08
N ASP A 150 3.87 7.98 -42.03
CA ASP A 150 4.49 9.32 -41.95
C ASP A 150 3.77 10.17 -40.89
N GLN A 151 2.44 10.04 -40.83
CA GLN A 151 1.64 10.66 -39.79
C GLN A 151 2.00 10.11 -38.40
N ARG A 152 2.12 8.78 -38.24
CA ARG A 152 2.55 8.17 -36.98
C ARG A 152 3.92 8.66 -36.55
N ARG A 153 4.88 8.74 -37.47
CA ARG A 153 6.23 9.25 -37.19
C ARG A 153 6.19 10.69 -36.69
N THR A 154 5.44 11.56 -37.38
CA THR A 154 5.33 12.98 -37.00
C THR A 154 4.74 13.15 -35.60
N ILE A 155 3.66 12.44 -35.28
CA ILE A 155 3.04 12.49 -33.95
C ILE A 155 4.01 11.97 -32.88
N THR A 156 4.73 10.90 -33.20
CA THR A 156 5.69 10.30 -32.27
C THR A 156 6.88 11.20 -32.01
N GLU A 157 7.46 11.82 -33.03
CA GLU A 157 8.56 12.78 -32.87
C GLU A 157 8.14 14.01 -32.05
N ASP A 158 6.93 14.54 -32.25
CA ASP A 158 6.38 15.62 -31.43
C ASP A 158 6.30 15.20 -29.95
N LEU A 159 5.75 14.02 -29.68
CA LEU A 159 5.58 13.53 -28.31
C LEU A 159 6.92 13.20 -27.64
N LEU A 160 7.88 12.61 -28.37
CA LEU A 160 9.24 12.42 -27.90
C LEU A 160 9.85 13.77 -27.49
N GLY A 161 9.66 14.82 -28.29
CA GLY A 161 10.06 16.18 -27.95
C GLY A 161 9.47 16.68 -26.64
N ARG A 162 8.17 16.45 -26.41
CA ARG A 162 7.47 16.87 -25.17
C ARG A 162 7.98 16.17 -23.92
N VAL A 163 8.42 14.93 -24.01
CA VAL A 163 9.03 14.19 -22.89
C VAL A 163 10.53 14.45 -22.76
N GLY A 164 11.10 15.40 -23.53
CA GLY A 164 12.51 15.77 -23.45
C GLY A 164 13.46 14.84 -24.19
N LEU A 165 12.98 14.12 -25.20
CA LEU A 165 13.77 13.32 -26.13
C LEU A 165 13.87 14.04 -27.49
N SER A 166 15.07 14.10 -28.03
CA SER A 166 15.37 14.55 -29.40
C SER A 166 14.78 13.62 -30.46
N ALA A 167 14.61 14.15 -31.68
CA ALA A 167 14.16 13.37 -32.83
C ALA A 167 15.13 12.23 -33.20
N GLU A 168 16.42 12.36 -32.86
CA GLU A 168 17.43 11.32 -33.13
C GLU A 168 17.15 10.03 -32.34
N GLU A 169 16.52 10.14 -31.15
CA GLU A 169 16.17 8.97 -30.35
C GLU A 169 15.07 8.11 -30.99
N PHE A 170 14.31 8.63 -31.95
CA PHE A 170 13.30 7.87 -32.68
C PHE A 170 13.89 6.62 -33.33
N ASP A 171 15.04 6.75 -33.99
CA ASP A 171 15.67 5.67 -34.76
C ASP A 171 16.63 4.81 -33.90
N ARG A 172 16.77 5.11 -32.60
CA ARG A 172 17.61 4.35 -31.66
C ARG A 172 16.89 3.14 -31.09
N TYR A 173 17.65 2.14 -30.67
CA TYR A 173 17.16 0.95 -29.98
C TYR A 173 17.20 1.13 -28.45
N PRO A 174 16.38 0.38 -27.68
CA PRO A 174 16.32 0.49 -26.23
C PRO A 174 17.68 0.38 -25.51
N HIS A 175 18.58 -0.49 -25.99
CA HIS A 175 19.89 -0.67 -25.37
C HIS A 175 20.84 0.52 -25.54
N GLU A 176 20.49 1.48 -26.39
CA GLU A 176 21.26 2.70 -26.63
C GLU A 176 20.84 3.85 -25.68
N LEU A 177 19.70 3.74 -24.99
CA LEU A 177 19.17 4.78 -24.11
C LEU A 177 19.57 4.57 -22.65
N SER A 178 19.76 5.67 -21.92
CA SER A 178 19.88 5.66 -20.45
C SER A 178 18.57 5.23 -19.78
N GLY A 179 18.61 4.90 -18.48
CA GLY A 179 17.41 4.55 -17.71
C GLY A 179 16.35 5.66 -17.75
N GLY A 180 16.75 6.92 -17.50
CA GLY A 180 15.84 8.07 -17.59
C GLY A 180 15.28 8.32 -19.00
N GLN A 181 16.10 8.12 -20.05
CA GLN A 181 15.62 8.23 -21.44
C GLN A 181 14.60 7.14 -21.77
N LYS A 182 14.82 5.90 -21.32
CA LYS A 182 13.83 4.81 -21.46
C LYS A 182 12.55 5.12 -20.71
N GLN A 183 12.63 5.71 -19.50
CA GLN A 183 11.45 6.10 -18.75
C GLN A 183 10.63 7.18 -19.47
N ARG A 184 11.30 8.21 -20.01
CA ARG A 184 10.66 9.23 -20.85
C ARG A 184 10.00 8.62 -22.09
N ALA A 185 10.67 7.69 -22.75
CA ALA A 185 10.11 6.97 -23.89
C ALA A 185 8.88 6.12 -23.49
N ALA A 186 8.90 5.49 -22.31
CA ALA A 186 7.78 4.70 -21.80
C ALA A 186 6.57 5.59 -21.51
N LEU A 187 6.81 6.77 -20.93
CA LEU A 187 5.80 7.80 -20.73
C LEU A 187 5.22 8.30 -22.05
N ALA A 188 6.06 8.60 -23.05
CA ALA A 188 5.60 8.95 -24.39
C ALA A 188 4.73 7.83 -25.00
N ARG A 189 5.14 6.57 -24.88
CA ARG A 189 4.34 5.43 -25.37
C ARG A 189 2.96 5.36 -24.73
N ALA A 190 2.85 5.63 -23.43
CA ALA A 190 1.56 5.64 -22.74
C ALA A 190 0.70 6.87 -23.13
N LEU A 191 1.32 8.02 -23.40
CA LEU A 191 0.62 9.26 -23.72
C LEU A 191 0.21 9.38 -25.20
N ILE A 192 0.78 8.57 -26.09
CA ILE A 192 0.57 8.69 -27.56
C ILE A 192 -0.90 8.60 -27.99
N LEU A 193 -1.75 7.97 -27.17
CA LEU A 193 -3.18 7.84 -27.42
C LEU A 193 -4.03 8.98 -26.86
N ASN A 194 -3.42 9.95 -26.15
CA ASN A 194 -4.08 10.94 -25.29
C ASN A 194 -5.08 10.28 -24.33
N PRO A 195 -4.58 9.51 -23.34
CA PRO A 195 -5.44 8.89 -22.33
C PRO A 195 -6.06 9.95 -21.41
N ASP A 196 -7.16 9.60 -20.74
CA ASP A 196 -7.74 10.39 -19.65
C ASP A 196 -7.15 9.98 -18.28
N LEU A 197 -6.78 8.70 -18.16
CA LEU A 197 -6.18 8.10 -16.96
C LEU A 197 -4.82 7.48 -17.28
N LEU A 198 -3.81 7.80 -16.49
CA LEU A 198 -2.50 7.18 -16.53
C LEU A 198 -2.16 6.51 -15.19
N VAL A 199 -1.97 5.20 -15.22
CA VAL A 199 -1.52 4.40 -14.08
C VAL A 199 0.00 4.28 -14.13
N LEU A 200 0.69 4.69 -13.07
CA LEU A 200 2.14 4.72 -12.97
C LEU A 200 2.57 3.72 -11.89
N ASP A 201 3.11 2.57 -12.29
CA ASP A 201 3.59 1.55 -11.34
C ASP A 201 5.08 1.74 -11.06
N GLU A 202 5.40 2.35 -9.91
CA GLU A 202 6.75 2.69 -9.47
C GLU A 202 7.62 3.35 -10.56
N PRO A 203 7.18 4.49 -11.14
CA PRO A 203 7.79 5.07 -12.35
C PRO A 203 9.23 5.58 -12.15
N VAL A 204 9.73 5.62 -10.91
CA VAL A 204 11.01 6.24 -10.55
C VAL A 204 11.89 5.33 -9.69
N SER A 205 11.45 4.12 -9.30
CA SER A 205 12.15 3.31 -8.29
C SER A 205 13.54 2.81 -8.72
N ALA A 206 13.76 2.65 -10.03
CA ALA A 206 15.04 2.20 -10.59
C ALA A 206 15.98 3.34 -11.05
N LEU A 207 15.66 4.60 -10.72
CA LEU A 207 16.38 5.79 -11.21
C LEU A 207 17.18 6.47 -10.09
N ASP A 208 18.25 7.18 -10.46
CA ASP A 208 19.00 8.04 -9.54
C ASP A 208 18.18 9.25 -9.10
N VAL A 209 18.41 9.75 -7.88
CA VAL A 209 17.62 10.83 -7.25
C VAL A 209 17.47 12.07 -8.14
N SER A 210 18.51 12.46 -8.89
CA SER A 210 18.44 13.57 -9.83
C SER A 210 17.46 13.31 -10.98
N VAL A 211 17.54 12.13 -11.61
CA VAL A 211 16.62 11.74 -12.69
C VAL A 211 15.20 11.53 -12.16
N GLN A 212 15.03 11.01 -10.93
CA GLN A 212 13.71 10.91 -10.29
C GLN A 212 13.01 12.27 -10.25
N ALA A 213 13.69 13.31 -9.74
CA ALA A 213 13.14 14.67 -9.68
C ALA A 213 12.77 15.22 -11.07
N GLU A 214 13.60 14.97 -12.09
CA GLU A 214 13.30 15.36 -13.47
C GLU A 214 12.05 14.66 -14.01
N ILE A 215 11.86 13.38 -13.71
CA ILE A 215 10.67 12.61 -14.14
C ILE A 215 9.41 13.08 -13.40
N LEU A 216 9.48 13.34 -12.10
CA LEU A 216 8.34 13.84 -11.32
C LEU A 216 7.90 15.24 -11.79
N SER A 217 8.85 16.13 -12.04
CA SER A 217 8.56 17.45 -12.62
C SER A 217 7.92 17.31 -14.00
N LEU A 218 8.41 16.39 -14.83
CA LEU A 218 7.81 16.11 -16.14
C LEU A 218 6.36 15.59 -16.00
N LEU A 219 6.08 14.71 -15.04
CA LEU A 219 4.74 14.18 -14.81
C LEU A 219 3.75 15.29 -14.41
N SER A 220 4.13 16.18 -13.50
CA SER A 220 3.31 17.34 -13.11
C SER A 220 3.05 18.29 -14.30
N ASP A 221 4.09 18.53 -15.10
CA ASP A 221 3.98 19.32 -16.34
C ASP A 221 3.03 18.68 -17.36
N LEU A 222 3.01 17.35 -17.46
CA LEU A 222 2.16 16.62 -18.40
C LEU A 222 0.73 16.55 -17.90
N GLN A 223 0.52 16.33 -16.60
CA GLN A 223 -0.80 16.35 -15.96
C GLN A 223 -1.54 17.65 -16.29
N SER A 224 -0.90 18.79 -16.06
CA SER A 224 -1.48 20.11 -16.32
C SER A 224 -1.69 20.43 -17.81
N LYS A 225 -0.83 19.93 -18.71
CA LYS A 225 -0.93 20.21 -20.15
C LYS A 225 -1.94 19.33 -20.89
N PHE A 226 -2.21 18.13 -20.36
CA PHE A 226 -3.06 17.13 -21.00
C PHE A 226 -4.35 16.85 -20.24
N ASP A 227 -4.62 17.59 -19.15
CA ASP A 227 -5.76 17.37 -18.24
C ASP A 227 -5.85 15.89 -17.78
N LEU A 228 -4.69 15.28 -17.48
CA LEU A 228 -4.60 13.87 -17.12
C LEU A 228 -4.98 13.64 -15.67
N SER A 229 -5.65 12.52 -15.42
CA SER A 229 -5.79 11.96 -14.07
C SER A 229 -4.72 10.88 -13.88
N LEU A 230 -4.10 10.85 -12.70
CA LEU A 230 -2.98 9.96 -12.41
C LEU A 230 -3.32 9.02 -11.25
N LEU A 231 -3.03 7.73 -11.42
CA LEU A 231 -2.94 6.78 -10.32
C LEU A 231 -1.47 6.40 -10.14
N LEU A 232 -0.82 6.95 -9.12
CA LEU A 232 0.57 6.69 -8.81
C LEU A 232 0.70 5.55 -7.80
N ILE A 233 1.35 4.47 -8.19
CA ILE A 233 1.75 3.40 -7.28
C ILE A 233 3.21 3.61 -6.89
N SER A 234 3.47 3.62 -5.59
CA SER A 234 4.81 3.81 -5.04
C SER A 234 4.96 3.11 -3.70
N HIS A 235 6.19 2.85 -3.30
CA HIS A 235 6.55 2.57 -1.91
C HIS A 235 7.31 3.74 -1.26
N ASP A 236 7.64 4.77 -2.03
CA ASP A 236 8.33 5.97 -1.57
C ASP A 236 7.32 7.08 -1.22
N MET A 237 7.21 7.37 0.07
CA MET A 237 6.36 8.43 0.61
C MET A 237 6.83 9.84 0.19
N GLY A 238 8.13 10.06 -0.02
CA GLY A 238 8.65 11.35 -0.47
C GLY A 238 8.18 11.70 -1.88
N VAL A 239 8.21 10.72 -2.79
CA VAL A 239 7.68 10.87 -4.16
C VAL A 239 6.20 11.21 -4.14
N VAL A 240 5.42 10.53 -3.29
CA VAL A 240 3.96 10.71 -3.23
C VAL A 240 3.60 12.07 -2.66
N ARG A 241 4.32 12.53 -1.63
CA ARG A 241 4.13 13.85 -1.04
C ARG A 241 4.28 14.99 -2.06
N GLU A 242 5.15 14.80 -3.06
CA GLU A 242 5.48 15.83 -4.03
C GLU A 242 4.39 16.03 -5.10
N ILE A 243 3.71 14.96 -5.53
CA ILE A 243 2.84 15.01 -6.71
C ILE A 243 1.40 14.53 -6.52
N CYS A 244 1.05 13.88 -5.40
CA CYS A 244 -0.31 13.38 -5.19
C CYS A 244 -1.19 14.37 -4.42
N ASP A 245 -2.44 14.51 -4.84
CA ASP A 245 -3.48 15.27 -4.15
C ASP A 245 -4.05 14.47 -2.96
N ARG A 246 -4.25 13.17 -3.17
CA ARG A 246 -4.75 12.21 -2.16
C ARG A 246 -3.94 10.93 -2.17
N VAL A 247 -4.02 10.22 -1.04
CA VAL A 247 -3.30 8.97 -0.81
C VAL A 247 -4.24 7.92 -0.24
N ALA A 248 -4.08 6.68 -0.71
CA ALA A 248 -4.55 5.47 -0.06
C ALA A 248 -3.35 4.59 0.30
N VAL A 249 -3.23 4.25 1.58
CA VAL A 249 -2.17 3.40 2.13
C VAL A 249 -2.68 1.98 2.21
N MET A 250 -1.98 1.06 1.55
CA MET A 250 -2.34 -0.33 1.38
C MET A 250 -1.35 -1.24 2.13
N TYR A 251 -1.90 -2.14 2.94
CA TYR A 251 -1.14 -3.16 3.66
C TYR A 251 -1.78 -4.53 3.46
N LEU A 252 -0.99 -5.50 2.95
CA LEU A 252 -1.42 -6.88 2.69
C LEU A 252 -2.82 -7.00 2.05
N GLY A 253 -3.08 -6.31 0.94
CA GLY A 253 -4.36 -6.44 0.22
C GLY A 253 -5.45 -5.45 0.62
N GLU A 254 -5.31 -4.72 1.74
CA GLU A 254 -6.34 -3.85 2.30
C GLU A 254 -5.88 -2.38 2.33
N ILE A 255 -6.81 -1.42 2.14
CA ILE A 255 -6.55 -0.01 2.42
C ILE A 255 -6.71 0.20 3.93
N VAL A 256 -5.64 0.63 4.59
CA VAL A 256 -5.62 0.84 6.06
C VAL A 256 -5.85 2.29 6.45
N GLU A 257 -5.62 3.23 5.53
CA GLU A 257 -5.82 4.67 5.74
C GLU A 257 -5.87 5.37 4.38
N ARG A 258 -6.70 6.40 4.24
CA ARG A 258 -6.72 7.23 3.04
C ARG A 258 -7.19 8.64 3.35
N GLY A 259 -6.72 9.63 2.60
CA GLY A 259 -7.08 11.03 2.80
C GLY A 259 -6.32 11.99 1.89
N PRO A 260 -6.55 13.30 2.02
CA PRO A 260 -5.70 14.33 1.40
C PRO A 260 -4.25 14.12 1.80
N THR A 261 -3.32 14.25 0.84
CA THR A 261 -1.90 13.98 1.06
C THR A 261 -1.35 14.82 2.21
N GLU A 262 -1.64 16.12 2.24
CA GLU A 262 -1.12 16.98 3.31
C GLU A 262 -1.62 16.58 4.70
N ASP A 263 -2.86 16.14 4.82
CA ASP A 263 -3.48 15.79 6.10
C ASP A 263 -2.97 14.47 6.64
N LEU A 264 -2.85 13.47 5.75
CA LEU A 264 -2.30 12.16 6.09
C LEU A 264 -0.83 12.24 6.51
N PHE A 265 -0.03 13.12 5.88
CA PHE A 265 1.37 13.30 6.26
C PHE A 265 1.53 14.13 7.54
N ARG A 266 0.57 15.02 7.84
CA ARG A 266 0.61 15.88 9.03
C ARG A 266 0.14 15.14 10.28
N ASP A 267 -0.94 14.38 10.17
CA ASP A 267 -1.55 13.65 11.29
C ASP A 267 -1.98 12.23 10.86
N PRO A 268 -1.01 11.33 10.60
CA PRO A 268 -1.30 9.95 10.22
C PRO A 268 -1.96 9.18 11.36
N GLN A 269 -3.07 8.50 11.06
CA GLN A 269 -3.95 7.90 12.05
C GLN A 269 -3.72 6.40 12.26
N HIS A 270 -3.29 5.67 11.23
CA HIS A 270 -2.96 4.26 11.33
C HIS A 270 -1.47 4.10 11.72
N PRO A 271 -1.12 3.23 12.69
CA PRO A 271 0.27 3.06 13.13
C PRO A 271 1.25 2.66 12.01
N TYR A 272 0.78 1.92 11.00
CA TYR A 272 1.56 1.63 9.78
C TYR A 272 1.92 2.90 9.01
N THR A 273 0.95 3.77 8.74
CA THR A 273 1.16 5.04 8.03
C THR A 273 2.09 5.94 8.81
N ARG A 274 1.93 6.04 10.14
CA ARG A 274 2.86 6.77 11.02
C ARG A 274 4.29 6.30 10.84
N ALA A 275 4.51 4.99 10.80
CA ALA A 275 5.83 4.42 10.59
C ALA A 275 6.41 4.78 9.21
N LEU A 276 5.62 4.65 8.15
CA LEU A 276 6.04 5.04 6.79
C LEU A 276 6.38 6.53 6.68
N VAL A 277 5.58 7.41 7.29
CA VAL A 277 5.84 8.86 7.30
C VAL A 277 7.08 9.17 8.13
N SER A 278 7.28 8.52 9.29
CA SER A 278 8.46 8.73 10.15
C SER A 278 9.77 8.29 9.51
N ALA A 279 9.71 7.43 8.47
CA ALA A 279 10.87 6.95 7.73
C ALA A 279 11.37 7.95 6.67
N ILE A 280 10.60 8.99 6.36
CA ILE A 280 10.98 10.01 5.37
C ILE A 280 12.18 10.81 5.92
N PRO A 281 13.30 10.90 5.19
CA PRO A 281 14.45 11.69 5.63
C PRO A 281 14.10 13.18 5.79
N THR A 282 14.48 13.77 6.92
CA THR A 282 14.44 15.23 7.11
C THR A 282 15.68 15.88 6.48
N PRO A 283 15.54 17.00 5.76
CA PRO A 283 16.68 17.72 5.18
C PRO A 283 17.68 18.26 6.22
N ASP A 284 17.20 18.53 7.43
CA ASP A 284 18.03 18.98 8.54
C ASP A 284 18.72 17.78 9.22
N PRO A 285 20.07 17.69 9.15
CA PRO A 285 20.83 16.60 9.76
C PRO A 285 20.86 16.67 11.29
N ASP A 286 20.54 17.82 11.89
CA ASP A 286 20.55 18.01 13.35
C ASP A 286 19.15 17.82 13.96
N ALA A 287 18.11 17.60 13.14
CA ALA A 287 16.77 17.30 13.62
C ALA A 287 16.71 15.91 14.26
N ALA A 288 16.24 15.86 15.51
CA ALA A 288 15.88 14.60 16.15
C ALA A 288 14.79 13.92 15.31
N THR A 289 15.10 12.75 14.74
CA THR A 289 14.10 11.95 14.03
C THR A 289 13.50 10.94 15.00
N ASP A 290 12.26 11.17 15.43
CA ASP A 290 11.47 10.17 16.14
C ASP A 290 10.99 9.12 15.12
N ARG A 291 11.92 8.26 14.69
CA ARG A 291 11.61 7.13 13.80
C ARG A 291 10.85 6.09 14.57
N VAL A 292 9.74 5.62 14.00
CA VAL A 292 9.00 4.48 14.53
C VAL A 292 9.51 3.22 13.82
N PRO A 293 10.37 2.40 14.45
CA PRO A 293 10.88 1.21 13.80
C PRO A 293 9.76 0.17 13.63
N LEU A 294 9.60 -0.34 12.41
CA LEU A 294 8.81 -1.54 12.18
C LEU A 294 9.69 -2.76 12.46
N ARG A 295 9.29 -3.55 13.45
CA ARG A 295 9.93 -4.83 13.79
C ARG A 295 9.30 -5.98 12.99
N GLY A 296 10.09 -7.00 12.70
CA GLY A 296 9.65 -8.21 11.99
C GLY A 296 9.45 -8.03 10.48
N ASP A 297 9.38 -9.17 9.78
CA ASP A 297 9.14 -9.24 8.34
C ASP A 297 7.66 -9.05 7.98
N VAL A 298 7.40 -8.68 6.73
CA VAL A 298 6.02 -8.60 6.21
C VAL A 298 5.43 -10.04 6.20
N PRO A 299 4.26 -10.27 6.84
CA PRO A 299 3.63 -11.58 6.85
C PRO A 299 3.33 -12.12 5.43
N ASP A 300 3.29 -13.45 5.30
CA ASP A 300 2.96 -14.10 4.02
C ASP A 300 1.50 -13.80 3.61
N ALA A 301 1.32 -13.23 2.42
CA ALA A 301 0.00 -12.95 1.84
C ALA A 301 -0.81 -14.23 1.50
N ALA A 302 -0.17 -15.40 1.47
CA ALA A 302 -0.85 -16.70 1.36
C ALA A 302 -1.57 -17.11 2.66
N SER A 303 -1.08 -16.62 3.80
CA SER A 303 -1.57 -16.92 5.14
C SER A 303 -1.62 -15.63 5.98
N PRO A 304 -2.46 -14.64 5.59
CA PRO A 304 -2.47 -13.35 6.26
C PRO A 304 -2.89 -13.49 7.73
N PRO A 305 -2.35 -12.65 8.65
CA PRO A 305 -2.74 -12.67 10.05
C PRO A 305 -4.24 -12.44 10.24
N THR A 306 -4.82 -13.00 11.29
CA THR A 306 -6.24 -12.78 11.61
C THR A 306 -6.50 -11.37 12.13
N GLY A 307 -7.75 -10.91 12.02
CA GLY A 307 -8.14 -9.58 12.48
C GLY A 307 -7.49 -8.46 11.67
N CYS A 308 -6.88 -7.49 12.34
CA CYS A 308 -6.01 -6.48 11.75
C CYS A 308 -4.73 -7.14 11.24
N ARG A 309 -4.50 -7.17 9.92
CA ARG A 309 -3.31 -7.79 9.32
C ARG A 309 -1.99 -7.22 9.82
N PHE A 310 -1.99 -5.98 10.29
CA PHE A 310 -0.80 -5.28 10.76
C PHE A 310 -0.47 -5.57 12.24
N HIS A 311 -1.35 -6.21 13.01
CA HIS A 311 -1.14 -6.42 14.44
C HIS A 311 0.20 -7.10 14.83
N PRO A 312 0.81 -8.01 14.03
CA PRO A 312 2.09 -8.62 14.40
C PRO A 312 3.27 -7.63 14.41
N ARG A 313 3.17 -6.55 13.62
CA ARG A 313 4.21 -5.51 13.47
C ARG A 313 3.82 -4.18 14.10
N CYS A 314 2.58 -4.06 14.60
CA CYS A 314 2.04 -2.80 15.06
C CYS A 314 2.70 -2.35 16.37
N PRO A 315 3.38 -1.19 16.43
CA PRO A 315 3.96 -0.67 17.66
C PRO A 315 2.89 -0.25 18.68
N ALA A 316 1.68 0.06 18.21
CA ALA A 316 0.53 0.46 19.03
C ALA A 316 -0.53 -0.65 19.11
N VAL A 317 -0.12 -1.93 19.06
CA VAL A 317 -1.02 -3.06 19.25
C VAL A 317 -1.67 -2.97 20.64
N ILE A 318 -2.99 -3.15 20.70
CA ILE A 318 -3.77 -2.92 21.92
C ILE A 318 -3.54 -4.09 22.90
N PRO A 319 -3.07 -3.84 24.14
CA PRO A 319 -2.89 -4.89 25.14
C PRO A 319 -4.24 -5.44 25.62
N PRO A 320 -4.26 -6.66 26.19
CA PRO A 320 -5.47 -7.20 26.82
C PRO A 320 -5.86 -6.37 28.05
N GLU A 321 -7.16 -6.11 28.23
CA GLU A 321 -7.71 -5.35 29.37
C GLU A 321 -7.37 -5.93 30.76
N ARG A 322 -6.96 -7.19 30.81
CA ARG A 322 -6.69 -7.90 32.07
C ARG A 322 -5.35 -7.55 32.70
N TYR A 323 -4.46 -6.89 31.98
CA TYR A 323 -3.11 -6.53 32.42
C TYR A 323 -2.84 -5.05 32.21
N ASP A 324 -2.03 -4.47 33.09
CA ASP A 324 -1.54 -3.09 32.94
C ASP A 324 -0.12 -3.13 32.33
N PHE A 325 -0.05 -2.94 31.02
CA PHE A 325 1.21 -2.98 30.27
C PHE A 325 1.71 -1.59 29.93
N GLU A 326 3.02 -1.38 30.10
CA GLU A 326 3.71 -0.39 29.28
C GLU A 326 3.75 -0.86 27.81
N GLN A 327 3.56 0.07 26.87
CA GLN A 327 3.40 -0.28 25.46
C GLN A 327 4.63 -1.00 24.87
N ASP A 328 5.83 -0.62 25.30
CA ASP A 328 7.08 -1.23 24.85
C ASP A 328 7.25 -2.66 25.38
N GLU A 329 6.92 -2.91 26.66
CA GLU A 329 6.90 -4.26 27.23
C GLU A 329 5.93 -5.17 26.48
N TRP A 330 4.72 -4.66 26.21
CA TRP A 330 3.72 -5.38 25.45
C TRP A 330 4.19 -5.71 24.04
N ARG A 331 4.84 -4.77 23.36
CA ARG A 331 5.39 -4.99 22.03
C ARG A 331 6.46 -6.09 22.04
N SER A 332 7.35 -6.10 23.02
CA SER A 332 8.39 -7.13 23.16
C SER A 332 7.79 -8.53 23.43
N VAL A 333 6.73 -8.62 24.25
CA VAL A 333 5.99 -9.89 24.45
C VAL A 333 5.34 -10.36 23.15
N MET A 334 4.80 -9.45 22.34
CA MET A 334 4.23 -9.78 21.03
C MET A 334 5.30 -10.22 20.02
N ASP A 335 6.52 -9.66 20.06
CA ASP A 335 7.65 -10.11 19.23
C ASP A 335 8.01 -11.57 19.54
N LEU A 336 8.16 -11.91 20.83
CA LEU A 336 8.40 -13.28 21.26
C LEU A 336 7.26 -14.21 20.80
N ARG A 337 6.01 -13.76 20.93
CA ARG A 337 4.84 -14.58 20.57
C ARG A 337 4.83 -14.91 19.08
N VAL A 338 5.13 -13.96 18.21
CA VAL A 338 5.24 -14.21 16.76
C VAL A 338 6.35 -15.22 16.49
N ALA A 339 7.54 -15.04 17.08
CA ALA A 339 8.65 -15.95 16.88
C ALA A 339 8.39 -17.38 17.41
N VAL A 340 7.65 -17.52 18.51
CA VAL A 340 7.23 -18.84 19.03
C VAL A 340 6.22 -19.50 18.09
N ALA A 341 5.24 -18.74 17.57
CA ALA A 341 4.23 -19.25 16.65
C ALA A 341 4.82 -19.70 15.30
N ASP A 342 5.86 -19.02 14.83
CA ASP A 342 6.56 -19.33 13.57
C ASP A 342 7.66 -20.39 13.74
N GLU A 343 7.83 -20.96 14.95
CA GLU A 343 8.90 -21.90 15.29
C GLU A 343 10.33 -21.34 15.07
N ASP A 344 10.49 -20.02 15.10
CA ASP A 344 11.74 -19.31 14.80
C ASP A 344 12.71 -19.21 16.00
N VAL A 345 12.30 -19.69 17.17
CA VAL A 345 13.13 -19.65 18.39
C VAL A 345 14.26 -20.69 18.31
N ASN A 346 15.48 -20.22 18.09
CA ASN A 346 16.67 -21.07 18.00
C ASN A 346 17.40 -21.21 19.35
N LEU A 347 17.09 -22.29 20.10
CA LEU A 347 17.72 -22.57 21.39
C LEU A 347 19.26 -22.72 21.31
N ASP A 348 19.81 -23.22 20.20
CA ASP A 348 21.26 -23.34 20.04
C ASP A 348 21.94 -21.99 19.80
N ALA A 349 21.26 -21.07 19.09
CA ALA A 349 21.72 -19.69 18.98
C ALA A 349 21.69 -18.99 20.34
N LEU A 350 20.64 -19.21 21.13
CA LEU A 350 20.51 -18.65 22.48
C LEU A 350 21.58 -19.20 23.45
N ARG A 351 21.95 -20.49 23.36
CA ARG A 351 23.09 -21.05 24.12
C ARG A 351 24.40 -20.32 23.80
N LYS A 352 24.65 -20.05 22.51
CA LYS A 352 25.84 -19.30 22.07
C LYS A 352 25.81 -17.86 22.56
N LEU A 353 24.65 -17.21 22.50
CA LEU A 353 24.46 -15.86 23.02
C LEU A 353 24.76 -15.78 24.52
N ALA A 354 24.23 -16.72 25.31
CA ALA A 354 24.48 -16.80 26.75
C ALA A 354 25.98 -16.94 27.09
N VAL A 355 26.73 -17.77 26.32
CA VAL A 355 28.19 -17.91 26.50
C VAL A 355 28.94 -16.65 26.07
N ALA A 356 28.58 -16.06 24.93
CA ALA A 356 29.22 -14.85 24.41
C ALA A 356 29.08 -13.65 25.37
N ARG A 357 27.98 -13.59 26.11
CA ARG A 357 27.71 -12.58 27.15
C ARG A 357 28.34 -12.89 28.51
N GLY A 358 28.97 -14.05 28.67
CA GLY A 358 29.61 -14.46 29.92
C GLY A 358 28.66 -15.02 30.97
N ALA A 359 27.41 -15.35 30.61
CA ALA A 359 26.47 -16.00 31.53
C ALA A 359 26.84 -17.46 31.83
N ALA A 360 27.62 -18.11 30.96
CA ALA A 360 28.15 -19.46 31.15
C ALA A 360 29.56 -19.62 30.56
N GLU A 361 30.37 -20.51 31.15
CA GLU A 361 31.74 -20.79 30.70
C GLU A 361 31.81 -21.57 29.38
N SER A 362 30.74 -22.31 29.04
CA SER A 362 30.62 -23.09 27.81
C SER A 362 29.16 -23.39 27.50
N GLU A 363 28.84 -23.77 26.27
CA GLU A 363 27.46 -24.10 25.86
C GLU A 363 26.85 -25.24 26.71
N GLY A 364 27.66 -26.18 27.17
CA GLY A 364 27.23 -27.28 28.05
C GLY A 364 26.98 -26.88 29.52
N ALA A 365 27.42 -25.67 29.92
CA ALA A 365 27.16 -25.10 31.24
C ALA A 365 25.95 -24.14 31.24
N VAL A 366 25.28 -23.96 30.10
CA VAL A 366 24.09 -23.12 29.97
C VAL A 366 22.91 -23.83 30.67
N THR A 367 22.31 -23.15 31.65
CA THR A 367 21.14 -23.64 32.39
C THR A 367 19.86 -23.07 31.79
N ASP A 368 18.71 -23.63 32.17
CA ASP A 368 17.41 -23.08 31.74
C ASP A 368 17.23 -21.63 32.15
N THR A 369 17.78 -21.23 33.31
CA THR A 369 17.78 -19.82 33.75
C THR A 369 18.58 -18.94 32.80
N HIS A 370 19.73 -19.41 32.31
CA HIS A 370 20.52 -18.68 31.33
C HIS A 370 19.78 -18.55 30.00
N LEU A 371 19.06 -19.59 29.57
CA LEU A 371 18.26 -19.56 28.34
C LEU A 371 17.06 -18.62 28.45
N ARG A 372 16.34 -18.61 29.58
CA ARG A 372 15.24 -17.66 29.81
C ARG A 372 15.73 -16.21 29.82
N SER A 373 16.88 -15.94 30.42
CA SER A 373 17.49 -14.60 30.40
C SER A 373 17.94 -14.21 28.98
N ALA A 374 18.55 -15.14 28.23
CA ALA A 374 18.92 -14.92 26.83
C ALA A 374 17.70 -14.67 25.94
N LEU A 375 16.57 -15.37 26.16
CA LEU A 375 15.31 -15.11 25.47
C LEU A 375 14.78 -13.71 25.76
N ARG A 376 14.76 -13.29 27.03
CA ARG A 376 14.33 -11.93 27.38
C ARG A 376 15.19 -10.88 26.70
N GLU A 377 16.52 -11.06 26.70
CA GLU A 377 17.46 -10.15 26.03
C GLU A 377 17.26 -10.13 24.50
N GLU A 378 17.09 -11.29 23.85
CA GLU A 378 16.91 -11.40 22.40
C GLU A 378 15.66 -10.64 21.90
N TYR A 379 14.59 -10.62 22.70
CA TYR A 379 13.33 -10.00 22.33
C TYR A 379 13.07 -8.66 23.04
N ASP A 380 14.11 -8.02 23.62
CA ASP A 380 14.01 -6.76 24.36
C ASP A 380 12.93 -6.77 25.47
N ILE A 381 12.73 -7.91 26.13
CA ILE A 381 11.81 -8.04 27.26
C ILE A 381 12.60 -7.67 28.53
N PRO A 382 12.07 -6.82 29.44
CA PRO A 382 12.75 -6.51 30.69
C PRO A 382 12.92 -7.76 31.56
N ASP A 383 13.83 -7.71 32.55
CA ASP A 383 14.05 -8.83 33.47
C ASP A 383 12.77 -9.24 34.24
N GLU A 384 11.88 -8.28 34.49
CA GLU A 384 10.58 -8.44 35.14
C GLU A 384 9.59 -7.49 34.45
N LEU A 385 8.41 -7.99 34.07
CA LEU A 385 7.32 -7.14 33.55
C LEU A 385 6.70 -6.30 34.66
N THR A 386 6.11 -5.16 34.29
CA THR A 386 5.48 -4.25 35.24
C THR A 386 4.25 -4.88 35.93
N ASP A 387 3.47 -5.71 35.22
CA ASP A 387 2.34 -6.45 35.76
C ASP A 387 2.76 -7.85 36.26
N ALA A 388 2.51 -8.13 37.54
CA ALA A 388 2.95 -9.37 38.18
C ALA A 388 2.23 -10.63 37.68
N ASP A 389 0.95 -10.51 37.28
CA ASP A 389 0.19 -11.64 36.75
C ASP A 389 0.62 -11.92 35.31
N ALA A 390 0.93 -10.88 34.53
CA ALA A 390 1.56 -11.01 33.21
C ALA A 390 2.96 -11.63 33.30
N GLU A 391 3.78 -11.21 34.25
CA GLU A 391 5.11 -11.78 34.50
C GLU A 391 5.02 -13.27 34.83
N SER A 392 4.07 -13.66 35.69
CA SER A 392 3.88 -15.07 36.03
C SER A 392 3.48 -15.90 34.81
N ALA A 393 2.61 -15.38 33.94
CA ALA A 393 2.19 -16.04 32.71
C ALA A 393 3.34 -16.16 31.69
N LEU A 394 4.12 -15.08 31.50
CA LEU A 394 5.27 -15.07 30.59
C LEU A 394 6.36 -16.03 31.07
N SER A 395 6.68 -16.03 32.37
CA SER A 395 7.70 -16.90 32.95
C SER A 395 7.37 -18.39 32.78
N ALA A 396 6.07 -18.75 32.85
CA ALA A 396 5.60 -20.09 32.52
C ALA A 396 5.81 -20.41 31.02
N ALA A 397 5.45 -19.49 30.12
CA ALA A 397 5.66 -19.68 28.67
C ALA A 397 7.15 -19.83 28.31
N LEU A 398 8.03 -18.99 28.88
CA LEU A 398 9.47 -19.09 28.68
C LEU A 398 10.04 -20.42 29.18
N SER A 399 9.46 -20.98 30.24
CA SER A 399 9.85 -22.30 30.73
C SER A 399 9.46 -23.39 29.74
N ASP A 400 8.25 -23.31 29.17
CA ASP A 400 7.77 -24.23 28.13
C ASP A 400 8.66 -24.18 26.87
N VAL A 401 9.08 -22.98 26.44
CA VAL A 401 10.04 -22.80 25.31
C VAL A 401 11.36 -23.50 25.60
N VAL A 402 11.93 -23.26 26.78
CA VAL A 402 13.25 -23.80 27.15
C VAL A 402 13.24 -25.31 27.36
N SER A 403 12.12 -25.89 27.81
CA SER A 403 11.94 -27.35 27.89
C SER A 403 11.69 -28.02 26.53
N GLY A 404 11.55 -27.23 25.46
CA GLY A 404 11.29 -27.73 24.11
C GLY A 404 9.84 -28.11 23.85
N THR A 405 8.90 -27.68 24.70
CA THR A 405 7.46 -27.85 24.52
C THR A 405 6.89 -26.59 23.85
N ILE A 406 7.30 -26.35 22.60
CA ILE A 406 6.95 -25.13 21.84
C ILE A 406 5.44 -24.99 21.62
N GLU A 407 4.74 -26.10 21.34
CA GLU A 407 3.27 -26.09 21.18
C GLU A 407 2.56 -25.60 22.45
N ASP A 408 2.99 -26.07 23.63
CA ASP A 408 2.42 -25.63 24.92
C ASP A 408 2.73 -24.15 25.19
N ALA A 409 3.93 -23.69 24.81
CA ALA A 409 4.32 -22.30 24.92
C ALA A 409 3.47 -21.39 24.01
N ASP A 410 3.28 -21.77 22.75
CA ASP A 410 2.44 -21.06 21.78
C ASP A 410 0.99 -20.98 22.28
N GLU A 411 0.39 -22.09 22.72
CA GLU A 411 -0.97 -22.09 23.26
C GLU A 411 -1.09 -21.15 24.46
N ARG A 412 -0.15 -21.22 25.41
CA ARG A 412 -0.13 -20.33 26.58
C ARG A 412 -0.02 -18.87 26.17
N LEU A 413 0.91 -18.52 25.29
CA LEU A 413 1.11 -17.14 24.84
C LEU A 413 -0.14 -16.62 24.10
N ARG A 414 -0.80 -17.44 23.27
CA ARG A 414 -2.04 -17.04 22.57
C ARG A 414 -3.20 -16.77 23.51
N VAL A 415 -3.38 -17.63 24.52
CA VAL A 415 -4.47 -17.49 25.49
C VAL A 415 -4.22 -16.30 26.43
N GLU A 416 -3.00 -16.21 26.95
CA GLU A 416 -2.68 -15.22 27.96
C GLU A 416 -2.45 -13.82 27.32
N PHE A 417 -1.81 -13.74 26.17
CA PHE A 417 -1.43 -12.48 25.52
C PHE A 417 -2.26 -12.26 24.25
N SER A 418 -3.58 -12.35 24.40
CA SER A 418 -4.53 -12.06 23.31
C SER A 418 -4.74 -10.55 23.12
N THR A 419 -4.93 -10.11 21.87
CA THR A 419 -5.29 -8.72 21.55
C THR A 419 -6.60 -8.65 20.78
N ILE A 420 -7.33 -7.54 20.91
CA ILE A 420 -8.50 -7.29 20.04
C ILE A 420 -8.10 -7.23 18.57
N CYS A 421 -6.90 -6.71 18.28
CA CYS A 421 -6.39 -6.53 16.92
C CYS A 421 -6.17 -7.86 16.18
N GLU A 422 -5.99 -8.97 16.87
CA GLU A 422 -5.85 -10.30 16.26
C GLU A 422 -7.21 -10.96 16.05
N ARG A 423 -8.19 -10.63 16.90
CA ARG A 423 -9.49 -11.31 16.98
C ARG A 423 -10.54 -10.67 16.07
N ARG A 424 -10.45 -9.36 15.83
CA ARG A 424 -11.40 -8.58 15.03
C ARG A 424 -10.67 -7.86 13.91
N ALA A 425 -11.28 -7.83 12.72
CA ALA A 425 -10.82 -6.97 11.64
C ALA A 425 -11.33 -5.54 11.91
N PRO A 426 -10.49 -4.51 11.83
CA PRO A 426 -10.93 -3.14 11.97
C PRO A 426 -11.73 -2.73 10.73
N GLU A 427 -12.79 -1.96 10.94
CA GLU A 427 -13.51 -1.31 9.86
C GLU A 427 -12.89 0.06 9.60
N GLU A 428 -12.94 0.50 8.35
CA GLU A 428 -12.57 1.86 8.01
C GLU A 428 -13.58 2.86 8.59
N ARG A 429 -13.11 3.83 9.38
CA ARG A 429 -13.94 4.83 10.05
C ARG A 429 -13.31 6.20 9.97
N ALA A 430 -14.15 7.24 9.97
CA ALA A 430 -13.69 8.61 10.13
C ALA A 430 -12.95 8.77 11.46
N THR A 431 -11.88 9.56 11.45
CA THR A 431 -11.05 9.83 12.62
C THR A 431 -11.16 11.30 13.03
N GLY A 432 -10.60 11.65 14.20
CA GLY A 432 -10.50 13.05 14.63
C GLY A 432 -9.67 13.94 13.70
N ALA A 433 -8.89 13.36 12.78
CA ALA A 433 -8.07 14.09 11.81
C ALA A 433 -8.80 14.44 10.50
N GLY A 434 -10.08 14.06 10.36
CA GLY A 434 -10.88 14.38 9.17
C GLY A 434 -10.66 13.45 7.98
N HIS A 435 -9.94 12.35 8.16
CA HIS A 435 -9.74 11.32 7.14
C HIS A 435 -9.85 9.90 7.74
N PRO A 436 -10.30 8.90 6.95
CA PRO A 436 -10.60 7.58 7.49
C PRO A 436 -9.38 6.66 7.67
N ALA A 437 -9.44 5.83 8.71
CA ALA A 437 -8.46 4.77 8.98
C ALA A 437 -9.14 3.50 9.50
N ALA A 438 -8.60 2.34 9.14
CA ALA A 438 -9.03 1.02 9.62
C ALA A 438 -8.19 0.60 10.83
N CYS A 439 -8.48 1.16 12.02
CA CYS A 439 -7.74 0.85 13.24
C CYS A 439 -8.63 0.86 14.49
N HIS A 440 -8.52 -0.17 15.34
CA HIS A 440 -9.26 -0.27 16.61
C HIS A 440 -8.96 0.84 17.62
N LEU A 441 -7.85 1.58 17.46
CA LEU A 441 -7.58 2.76 18.28
C LEU A 441 -8.69 3.81 18.15
N HIS A 442 -9.41 3.80 17.03
CA HIS A 442 -10.50 4.72 16.73
C HIS A 442 -11.89 4.14 17.04
N ASP A 443 -11.98 2.89 17.53
CA ASP A 443 -13.28 2.25 17.85
C ASP A 443 -14.01 2.93 19.03
N SER A 444 -13.27 3.66 19.88
CA SER A 444 -13.79 4.36 21.07
C SER A 444 -14.10 5.84 20.84
N VAL A 445 -13.73 6.39 19.67
CA VAL A 445 -14.21 7.69 19.24
C VAL A 445 -15.69 7.49 18.95
N ALA A 446 -16.52 7.95 19.89
CA ALA A 446 -17.97 8.00 19.72
C ALA A 446 -18.30 8.50 18.31
N GLU A 447 -19.35 7.94 17.70
CA GLU A 447 -19.99 8.60 16.57
C GLU A 447 -20.04 10.10 16.90
N PRO A 448 -19.49 11.00 16.07
CA PRO A 448 -19.87 12.39 16.22
C PRO A 448 -21.38 12.40 16.01
N ASP A 449 -22.13 12.59 17.09
CA ASP A 449 -23.47 13.14 17.06
C ASP A 449 -23.33 14.54 16.43
N GLU A 450 -23.20 14.61 15.11
CA GLU A 450 -23.50 15.74 14.21
C GLU A 450 -23.10 15.36 12.77
N GLU A 451 -24.09 15.44 11.89
CA GLU A 451 -23.99 15.31 10.43
C GLU A 451 -22.79 16.08 9.87
N TRP A 452 -21.86 15.38 9.23
CA TRP A 452 -20.87 16.03 8.36
C TRP A 452 -21.53 16.26 6.99
N GLU A 453 -22.19 17.42 6.85
CA GLU A 453 -22.50 18.01 5.56
C GLU A 453 -21.20 18.40 4.84
N TRP A 454 -21.02 17.91 3.61
CA TRP A 454 -20.01 18.44 2.69
C TRP A 454 -20.42 19.87 2.27
N ALA A 455 -20.04 20.87 3.07
CA ALA A 455 -20.20 22.27 2.70
C ALA A 455 -19.03 22.72 1.81
N SER A 456 -19.33 22.79 0.51
CA SER A 456 -18.81 23.73 -0.50
C SER A 456 -17.89 24.85 -0.01
N VAL A 457 -16.73 24.98 -0.65
CA VAL A 457 -15.95 26.23 -0.66
C VAL A 457 -16.44 27.09 -1.85
N ASP A 458 -16.69 28.36 -1.54
CA ASP A 458 -17.33 29.43 -2.34
C ASP A 458 -16.98 29.56 -3.83
#